data_AF-A0A2R6S471-F1
#
_entry.id   AF-A0A2R6S471-F1
#
_cell.length_a   1.000
_cell.length_b   1.000
_cell.length_c   1.000
_cell.angle_alpha   90.00
_cell.angle_beta   90.00
_cell.angle_gamma   90.00
#
_symmetry.space_group_name_H-M   'P 1'
#
loop_
_entity.id
_entity.type
_entity.pdbx_description
1 polymer ?
#
loop_
_entity_poly.entity_id
_entity_poly.type
_entity_poly.pdbx_seq_one_letter_code
_entity_poly.pdbx_strand_id
1 'polypeptide(L)'
;MQDEQPFKISVSQNALDSLAQKLAIATLPAPAPVTYTDSALDSEDWTYGVPRPILERLLTHWRTSFLPRWQEHQAVLNALPQFTRSIEVDGHGVFTAHYVHKQSTHTNPKGAIPLLFLHGWPGHFNEVSKLLPFLTTPPANASYPSFHVVAPSLPGFGFSSAPTKTGFAVAQYAEV
;
A
#
# COMPACT_ATOMS: atom_id res chain seq x y z
N MET A 1 -13.87 11.90 -21.95
CA MET A 1 -13.23 10.92 -21.06
C MET A 1 -11.95 11.56 -20.57
N GLN A 2 -11.74 11.67 -19.25
CA GLN A 2 -10.44 12.12 -18.75
C GLN A 2 -9.45 10.96 -18.89
N ASP A 3 -8.33 11.23 -19.55
CA ASP A 3 -7.34 10.23 -19.91
C ASP A 3 -6.52 9.78 -18.70
N GLU A 4 -6.14 8.50 -18.70
CA GLU A 4 -5.17 7.91 -17.77
C GLU A 4 -3.86 8.71 -17.76
N GLN A 5 -3.39 9.11 -16.58
CA GLN A 5 -2.14 9.86 -16.41
C GLN A 5 -1.10 9.01 -15.68
N PRO A 6 0.12 8.82 -16.22
CA PRO A 6 1.20 8.16 -15.51
C PRO A 6 1.49 8.82 -14.16
N PHE A 7 1.71 8.01 -13.13
CA PHE A 7 1.98 8.46 -11.77
C PHE A 7 3.35 7.97 -11.28
N LYS A 8 4.07 8.85 -10.58
CA LYS A 8 5.32 8.52 -9.89
C LYS A 8 5.25 9.09 -8.48
N ILE A 9 5.53 8.24 -7.51
CA ILE A 9 5.66 8.62 -6.11
C ILE A 9 6.89 9.52 -5.98
N SER A 10 6.69 10.69 -5.40
CA SER A 10 7.75 11.65 -5.10
C SER A 10 7.52 12.23 -3.71
N VAL A 11 8.23 11.69 -2.72
CA VAL A 11 8.21 12.21 -1.35
C VAL A 11 9.30 13.27 -1.20
N SER A 12 8.91 14.45 -0.73
CA SER A 12 9.83 15.57 -0.58
C SER A 12 10.82 15.35 0.56
N GLN A 13 12.01 15.94 0.44
CA GLN A 13 13.01 15.91 1.51
C GLN A 13 12.45 16.47 2.83
N ASN A 14 11.66 17.56 2.76
CA ASN A 14 11.00 18.13 3.93
C ASN A 14 10.08 17.14 4.66
N ALA A 15 9.38 16.26 3.93
CA ALA A 15 8.55 15.22 4.54
C ALA A 15 9.40 14.16 5.25
N LEU A 16 10.54 13.78 4.66
CA LEU A 16 11.49 12.85 5.26
C LEU A 16 12.17 13.44 6.50
N ASP A 17 12.53 14.71 6.47
CA ASP A 17 13.13 15.42 7.60
C ASP A 17 12.12 15.55 8.75
N SER A 18 10.87 15.88 8.44
CA SER A 18 9.78 15.90 9.42
C SER A 18 9.58 14.51 10.04
N LEU A 19 9.64 13.44 9.25
CA LEU A 19 9.59 12.07 9.76
C LEU A 19 10.79 11.77 10.67
N ALA A 20 12.01 12.17 10.28
CA ALA A 20 13.22 11.99 11.09
C ALA A 20 13.08 12.63 12.47
N GLN A 21 12.59 13.87 12.51
CA GLN A 21 12.38 14.61 13.76
C GLN A 21 11.33 13.92 14.64
N LYS A 22 10.18 13.55 14.07
CA LYS A 22 9.11 12.83 14.79
C LYS A 22 9.61 11.51 15.37
N LEU A 23 10.39 10.77 14.57
CA LEU A 23 11.02 9.54 15.06
C LEU A 23 11.94 9.86 16.22
N ALA A 24 12.85 10.84 16.12
CA ALA A 24 13.85 11.16 17.14
C ALA A 24 13.24 11.52 18.51
N ILE A 25 12.13 12.26 18.51
CA ILE A 25 11.50 12.75 19.75
C ILE A 25 10.35 11.87 20.26
N ALA A 26 10.08 10.74 19.60
CA ALA A 26 8.99 9.84 19.97
C ALA A 26 9.15 9.36 21.43
N THR A 27 8.12 9.61 22.25
CA THR A 27 8.04 9.10 23.62
C THR A 27 7.38 7.73 23.60
N LEU A 28 8.02 6.74 24.22
CA LEU A 28 7.49 5.39 24.32
C LEU A 28 6.66 5.18 25.60
N PRO A 29 5.64 4.31 25.57
CA PRO A 29 4.87 3.97 26.75
C PRO A 29 5.74 3.30 27.83
N ALA A 30 5.25 3.28 29.06
CA ALA A 30 5.85 2.46 30.11
C ALA A 30 5.79 0.97 29.70
N PRO A 31 6.75 0.13 30.17
CA PRO A 31 6.66 -1.30 29.96
C PRO A 31 5.35 -1.87 30.48
N ALA A 32 4.83 -2.92 29.84
CA ALA A 32 3.66 -3.64 30.34
C ALA A 32 3.97 -4.28 31.71
N PRO A 33 2.97 -4.54 32.55
CA PRO A 33 3.17 -5.28 33.80
C PRO A 33 3.81 -6.64 33.53
N VAL A 34 4.84 -6.99 34.31
CA VAL A 34 5.47 -8.31 34.24
C VAL A 34 4.48 -9.34 34.80
N THR A 35 4.09 -10.32 33.99
CA THR A 35 3.36 -11.51 34.48
C THR A 35 4.33 -12.41 35.24
N TYR A 36 3.88 -13.08 36.31
CA TYR A 36 4.71 -13.90 37.22
C TYR A 36 5.42 -15.12 36.57
N THR A 37 5.42 -15.22 35.24
CA THR A 37 6.11 -16.25 34.47
C THR A 37 7.50 -15.73 34.11
N ASP A 38 8.46 -16.04 34.98
CA ASP A 38 9.90 -15.70 34.88
C ASP A 38 10.56 -16.33 33.63
N SER A 39 10.20 -15.84 32.45
CA SER A 39 10.70 -16.36 31.17
C SER A 39 11.10 -15.22 30.26
N ALA A 40 12.20 -15.40 29.53
CA ALA A 40 12.67 -14.51 28.48
C ALA A 40 11.63 -14.26 27.35
N LEU A 41 10.47 -14.93 27.40
CA LEU A 41 9.34 -14.78 26.49
C LEU A 41 8.51 -13.51 26.76
N ASP A 42 8.68 -12.85 27.91
CA ASP A 42 7.95 -11.61 28.24
C ASP A 42 8.31 -10.43 27.32
N SER A 43 9.45 -10.50 26.61
CA SER A 43 9.85 -9.46 25.64
C SER A 43 8.98 -9.42 24.38
N GLU A 44 8.17 -10.45 24.14
CA GLU A 44 7.25 -10.57 23.01
C GLU A 44 5.80 -10.88 23.44
N ASP A 45 5.39 -10.59 24.68
CA ASP A 45 3.98 -10.77 25.08
C ASP A 45 3.07 -9.69 24.45
N TRP A 46 2.19 -10.12 23.55
CA TRP A 46 1.25 -9.26 22.83
C TRP A 46 -0.11 -9.08 23.54
N THR A 47 -0.30 -9.65 24.73
CA THR A 47 -1.58 -9.62 25.46
C THR A 47 -2.11 -8.19 25.67
N TYR A 48 -1.21 -7.23 25.87
CA TYR A 48 -1.53 -5.81 26.07
C TYR A 48 -1.29 -4.93 24.84
N GLY A 49 -1.15 -5.54 23.65
CA GLY A 49 -0.80 -4.85 22.41
C GLY A 49 0.68 -4.97 22.06
N VAL A 50 1.19 -4.02 21.27
CA VAL A 50 2.58 -4.08 20.77
C VAL A 50 3.57 -4.02 21.94
N PRO A 51 4.45 -5.02 22.14
CA PRO A 51 5.45 -4.99 23.19
C PRO A 51 6.41 -3.81 23.01
N ARG A 52 6.78 -3.14 24.11
CA ARG A 52 7.73 -2.01 24.06
C ARG A 52 9.06 -2.36 23.38
N PRO A 53 9.71 -3.52 23.62
CA PRO A 53 10.94 -3.88 22.91
C PRO A 53 10.77 -3.95 21.39
N ILE A 54 9.59 -4.35 20.90
CA ILE A 54 9.27 -4.35 19.47
C ILE A 54 9.18 -2.91 18.93
N LEU A 55 8.55 -1.98 19.66
CA LEU A 55 8.54 -0.57 19.29
C LEU A 55 9.95 0.04 19.23
N GLU A 56 10.79 -0.24 20.22
CA GLU A 56 12.19 0.23 20.27
C GLU A 56 12.99 -0.29 19.08
N ARG A 57 12.83 -1.57 18.74
CA ARG A 57 13.45 -2.19 17.56
C ARG A 57 12.96 -1.54 16.26
N LEU A 58 11.65 -1.31 16.12
CA LEU A 58 11.07 -0.67 14.93
C LEU A 58 11.53 0.77 14.77
N LEU A 59 11.55 1.57 15.84
CA LEU A 59 12.06 2.95 15.83
C LEU A 59 13.54 2.98 15.42
N THR A 60 14.35 2.07 15.99
CA THR A 60 15.76 1.96 15.65
C THR A 60 15.91 1.64 14.16
N HIS A 61 15.22 0.62 13.67
CA HIS A 61 15.25 0.24 12.25
C HIS A 61 14.83 1.39 11.34
N TRP A 62 13.76 2.10 11.69
CA TRP A 62 13.28 3.23 10.90
C TRP A 62 14.33 4.33 10.78
N ARG A 63 14.95 4.70 11.90
CA ARG A 63 15.96 5.78 11.94
C ARG A 63 17.27 5.39 11.24
N THR A 64 17.76 4.17 11.45
CA THR A 64 19.13 3.79 11.05
C THR A 64 19.20 3.04 9.73
N SER A 65 18.11 2.40 9.31
CA SER A 65 18.12 1.47 8.17
C SER A 65 17.09 1.82 7.10
N PHE A 66 15.87 2.19 7.48
CA PHE A 66 14.81 2.49 6.51
C PHE A 66 14.94 3.89 5.92
N LEU A 67 14.96 4.92 6.77
CA LEU A 67 14.95 6.31 6.33
C LEU A 67 16.17 6.69 5.48
N PRO A 68 17.42 6.27 5.82
CA PRO A 68 18.59 6.54 4.97
C PRO A 68 18.50 5.90 3.58
N ARG A 69 17.70 4.84 3.41
CA ARG A 69 17.50 4.12 2.14
C ARG A 69 16.14 4.41 1.50
N TRP A 70 15.46 5.48 1.91
CA TRP A 70 14.13 5.80 1.38
C TRP A 70 14.09 5.86 -0.16
N GLN A 71 15.12 6.42 -0.79
CA GLN A 71 15.20 6.49 -2.26
C GLN A 71 15.15 5.12 -2.93
N GLU A 72 15.76 4.10 -2.33
CA GLU A 72 15.69 2.71 -2.83
C GLU A 72 14.27 2.16 -2.72
N HIS A 73 13.61 2.37 -1.57
CA HIS A 73 12.22 1.95 -1.37
C HIS A 73 11.26 2.65 -2.33
N GLN A 74 11.45 3.95 -2.55
CA GLN A 74 10.67 4.74 -3.51
C GLN A 74 10.89 4.24 -4.94
N ALA A 75 12.13 3.88 -5.32
CA ALA A 75 12.43 3.32 -6.63
C ALA A 75 11.73 1.96 -6.85
N VAL A 76 11.72 1.09 -5.83
CA VAL A 76 10.99 -0.19 -5.89
C VAL A 76 9.49 0.02 -6.11
N LEU A 77 8.86 0.93 -5.38
CA LEU A 77 7.45 1.24 -5.59
C LEU A 77 7.19 1.84 -6.98
N ASN A 78 8.06 2.74 -7.43
CA ASN A 78 7.97 3.37 -8.76
C ASN A 78 8.30 2.43 -9.92
N ALA A 79 8.80 1.22 -9.68
CA ALA A 79 8.94 0.18 -10.70
C ALA A 79 7.57 -0.39 -11.12
N LEU A 80 6.52 -0.21 -10.29
CA LEU A 80 5.16 -0.54 -10.67
C LEU A 80 4.61 0.46 -11.69
N PRO A 81 3.85 0.00 -12.70
CA PRO A 81 3.15 0.86 -13.64
C PRO A 81 1.94 1.51 -12.94
N GLN A 82 2.14 2.70 -12.41
CA GLN A 82 1.15 3.44 -11.62
C GLN A 82 0.54 4.56 -12.46
N PHE A 83 -0.73 4.82 -12.22
CA PHE A 83 -1.51 5.82 -12.94
C PHE A 83 -2.50 6.50 -12.02
N THR A 84 -2.99 7.65 -12.47
CA THR A 84 -4.11 8.36 -11.87
C THR A 84 -5.16 8.70 -12.91
N ARG A 85 -6.42 8.79 -12.47
CA ARG A 85 -7.53 9.29 -13.29
C ARG A 85 -8.60 9.92 -12.41
N SER A 86 -9.36 10.84 -12.97
CA SER A 86 -10.54 11.39 -12.30
C SER A 86 -11.80 10.56 -12.61
N ILE A 87 -12.64 10.40 -11.60
CA ILE A 87 -13.91 9.66 -11.65
C ILE A 87 -14.97 10.58 -11.02
N GLU A 88 -16.07 10.82 -11.73
CA GLU A 88 -17.22 11.52 -11.16
C GLU A 88 -18.05 10.51 -10.36
N VAL A 89 -18.36 10.84 -9.11
CA VAL A 89 -19.19 10.02 -8.23
C VAL A 89 -20.47 10.79 -7.94
N ASP A 90 -21.62 10.17 -8.19
CA ASP A 90 -22.90 10.84 -8.05
C ASP A 90 -23.11 11.35 -6.61
N GLY A 91 -23.55 12.60 -6.47
CA GLY A 91 -23.67 13.28 -5.18
C GLY A 91 -22.34 13.59 -4.45
N HIS A 92 -21.20 13.01 -4.84
CA HIS A 92 -19.90 13.15 -4.16
C HIS A 92 -18.85 13.96 -4.92
N GLY A 93 -19.04 14.20 -6.22
CA GLY A 93 -18.18 15.03 -7.06
C GLY A 93 -16.98 14.26 -7.63
N VAL A 94 -15.92 14.99 -8.00
CA VAL A 94 -14.74 14.41 -8.63
C VAL A 94 -13.82 13.75 -7.61
N PHE A 95 -13.52 12.48 -7.86
CA PHE A 95 -12.56 11.67 -7.13
C PHE A 95 -11.34 11.37 -8.01
N THR A 96 -10.12 11.59 -7.50
CA THR A 96 -8.89 11.17 -8.17
C THR A 96 -8.48 9.78 -7.69
N ALA A 97 -8.60 8.79 -8.57
CA ALA A 97 -8.21 7.41 -8.33
C ALA A 97 -6.74 7.19 -8.70
N HIS A 98 -5.92 6.69 -7.78
CA HIS A 98 -4.62 6.10 -8.06
C HIS A 98 -4.76 4.58 -8.22
N TYR A 99 -4.04 3.99 -9.17
CA TYR A 99 -4.02 2.55 -9.36
C TYR A 99 -2.73 2.05 -10.01
N VAL A 100 -2.38 0.79 -9.75
CA VAL A 100 -1.41 0.05 -10.55
C VAL A 100 -2.15 -0.64 -11.69
N HIS A 101 -1.65 -0.50 -12.91
CA HIS A 101 -2.20 -1.21 -14.08
C HIS A 101 -1.08 -1.94 -14.82
N LYS A 102 -1.06 -3.27 -14.68
CA LYS A 102 -0.08 -4.15 -15.33
C LYS A 102 -0.78 -5.04 -16.34
N GLN A 103 -0.51 -4.80 -17.61
CA GLN A 103 -1.03 -5.64 -18.68
C GLN A 103 -0.26 -6.98 -18.75
N SER A 104 -0.97 -8.05 -19.09
CA SER A 104 -0.33 -9.33 -19.40
C SER A 104 0.57 -9.19 -20.63
N THR A 105 1.73 -9.85 -20.59
CA THR A 105 2.62 -9.97 -21.75
C THR A 105 2.36 -11.26 -22.54
N HIS A 106 1.39 -12.08 -22.13
CA HIS A 106 1.12 -13.37 -22.75
C HIS A 106 0.33 -13.20 -24.05
N THR A 107 0.78 -13.85 -25.12
CA THR A 107 0.22 -13.77 -26.47
C THR A 107 -0.84 -14.85 -26.76
N ASN A 108 -1.62 -15.25 -25.75
CA ASN A 108 -2.62 -16.33 -25.90
C ASN A 108 -3.71 -15.89 -26.90
N PRO A 109 -4.14 -16.75 -27.85
CA PRO A 109 -5.22 -16.44 -28.78
C PRO A 109 -6.57 -16.09 -28.12
N LYS A 110 -6.81 -16.48 -26.85
CA LYS A 110 -8.01 -16.11 -26.09
C LYS A 110 -7.95 -14.72 -25.43
N GLY A 111 -6.79 -14.06 -25.47
CA GLY A 111 -6.56 -12.79 -24.76
C GLY A 111 -6.42 -12.97 -23.24
N ALA A 112 -5.94 -11.92 -22.56
CA ALA A 112 -5.84 -11.90 -21.10
C ALA A 112 -7.13 -11.36 -20.46
N ILE A 113 -7.49 -11.91 -19.30
CA ILE A 113 -8.72 -11.58 -18.57
C ILE A 113 -8.49 -10.33 -17.72
N PRO A 114 -9.36 -9.30 -17.77
CA PRO A 114 -9.28 -8.18 -16.82
C PRO A 114 -9.52 -8.66 -15.38
N LEU A 115 -8.63 -8.30 -14.46
CA LEU A 115 -8.73 -8.62 -13.04
C LEU A 115 -8.57 -7.35 -12.20
N LEU A 116 -9.58 -7.09 -11.37
CA LEU A 116 -9.56 -6.02 -10.39
C LEU A 116 -9.09 -6.58 -9.03
N PHE A 117 -7.95 -6.09 -8.53
CA PHE A 117 -7.42 -6.45 -7.22
C PHE A 117 -7.79 -5.38 -6.21
N LEU A 118 -8.58 -5.73 -5.19
CA LEU A 118 -9.01 -4.81 -4.14
C LEU A 118 -8.28 -5.16 -2.83
N HIS A 119 -7.50 -4.22 -2.31
CA HIS A 119 -6.88 -4.35 -0.99
C HIS A 119 -7.88 -4.00 0.12
N GLY A 120 -7.53 -4.28 1.38
CA GLY A 120 -8.31 -3.91 2.57
C GLY A 120 -7.62 -2.87 3.45
N TRP A 121 -8.06 -2.78 4.71
CA TRP A 121 -7.35 -2.07 5.78
C TRP A 121 -6.72 -3.11 6.74
N PRO A 122 -5.48 -2.93 7.22
CA PRO A 122 -4.58 -1.78 7.06
C PRO A 122 -3.67 -1.84 5.81
N GLY A 123 -4.14 -2.50 4.75
CA GLY A 123 -3.41 -2.71 3.50
C GLY A 123 -3.34 -1.52 2.55
N HIS A 124 -2.68 -1.72 1.41
CA HIS A 124 -2.59 -0.75 0.32
C HIS A 124 -2.26 -1.41 -1.04
N PHE A 125 -2.33 -0.64 -2.13
CA PHE A 125 -2.14 -1.09 -3.51
C PHE A 125 -0.90 -1.97 -3.76
N ASN A 126 0.20 -1.75 -3.02
CA ASN A 126 1.47 -2.47 -3.22
C ASN A 126 1.37 -3.96 -2.88
N GLU A 127 0.33 -4.41 -2.17
CA GLU A 127 0.08 -5.84 -1.93
C GLU A 127 0.00 -6.65 -3.23
N VAL A 128 -0.47 -6.03 -4.32
CA VAL A 128 -0.54 -6.68 -5.64
C VAL A 128 0.85 -7.02 -6.20
N SER A 129 1.90 -6.29 -5.81
CA SER A 129 3.23 -6.39 -6.42
C SER A 129 3.80 -7.81 -6.41
N LYS A 130 3.53 -8.57 -5.34
CA LYS A 130 3.98 -9.96 -5.19
C LYS A 130 3.21 -10.94 -6.08
N LEU A 131 1.99 -10.59 -6.50
CA LEU A 131 1.13 -11.41 -7.34
C LEU A 131 1.33 -11.13 -8.83
N LEU A 132 1.71 -9.91 -9.19
CA LEU A 132 1.84 -9.48 -10.58
C LEU A 132 2.63 -10.46 -11.47
N PRO A 133 3.83 -10.95 -11.09
CA PRO A 133 4.60 -11.85 -11.97
C PRO A 133 3.83 -13.13 -12.32
N PHE A 134 3.05 -13.67 -11.39
CA PHE A 134 2.27 -14.89 -11.58
C PHE A 134 1.01 -14.67 -12.41
N LEU A 135 0.38 -13.50 -12.27
CA LEU A 135 -0.88 -13.18 -12.95
C LEU A 135 -0.68 -12.64 -14.37
N THR A 136 0.36 -11.83 -14.58
CA THR A 136 0.56 -11.12 -15.86
C THR A 136 1.52 -11.84 -16.80
N THR A 137 2.40 -12.70 -16.26
CA THR A 137 3.46 -13.39 -17.00
C THR A 137 3.49 -14.89 -16.69
N PRO A 138 2.38 -15.63 -16.85
CA PRO A 138 2.39 -17.07 -16.59
C PRO A 138 3.32 -17.80 -17.60
N PRO A 139 3.89 -18.97 -17.22
CA PRO A 139 4.73 -19.76 -18.11
C PRO A 139 4.03 -20.09 -19.43
N ALA A 140 4.75 -20.00 -20.56
CA ALA A 140 4.18 -20.14 -21.90
C ALA A 140 3.55 -21.52 -22.19
N ASN A 141 3.95 -22.56 -21.44
CA ASN A 141 3.41 -23.92 -21.54
C ASN A 141 2.25 -24.19 -20.58
N ALA A 142 1.82 -23.19 -19.81
CA ALA A 142 0.76 -23.36 -18.84
C ALA A 142 -0.61 -23.14 -19.48
N SER A 143 -1.54 -24.07 -19.27
CA SER A 143 -2.96 -23.92 -19.60
C SER A 143 -3.68 -22.90 -18.71
N TYR A 144 -2.95 -22.14 -17.87
CA TYR A 144 -3.51 -21.18 -16.93
C TYR A 144 -3.93 -19.89 -17.65
N PRO A 145 -4.98 -19.20 -17.14
CA PRO A 145 -5.33 -17.88 -17.62
C PRO A 145 -4.22 -16.86 -17.34
N SER A 146 -4.11 -15.85 -18.19
CA SER A 146 -3.32 -14.65 -17.94
C SER A 146 -4.23 -13.45 -17.71
N PHE A 147 -3.74 -12.45 -16.98
CA PHE A 147 -4.57 -11.32 -16.54
C PHE A 147 -3.98 -9.96 -16.88
N HIS A 148 -4.84 -9.03 -17.30
CA HIS A 148 -4.59 -7.59 -17.16
C HIS A 148 -5.01 -7.19 -15.75
N VAL A 149 -4.07 -6.79 -14.90
CA VAL A 149 -4.35 -6.50 -13.49
C VAL A 149 -4.47 -5.00 -13.27
N VAL A 150 -5.59 -4.58 -12.68
CA VAL A 150 -5.81 -3.23 -12.15
C VAL A 150 -5.93 -3.33 -10.64
N ALA A 151 -5.12 -2.59 -9.90
CA ALA A 151 -5.11 -2.56 -8.44
C ALA A 151 -5.24 -1.11 -7.95
N PRO A 152 -6.46 -0.62 -7.73
CA PRO A 152 -6.67 0.72 -7.22
C PRO A 152 -6.20 0.85 -5.77
N SER A 153 -5.74 2.06 -5.42
CA SER A 153 -5.84 2.51 -4.04
C SER A 153 -7.28 2.89 -3.78
N LEU A 154 -7.90 2.26 -2.77
CA LEU A 154 -9.28 2.57 -2.41
C LEU A 154 -9.47 4.07 -2.08
N PRO A 155 -10.69 4.62 -2.18
CA PRO A 155 -10.97 6.01 -1.79
C PRO A 155 -10.43 6.39 -0.41
N GLY A 156 -9.57 7.40 -0.35
CA GLY A 156 -8.88 7.82 0.89
C GLY A 156 -7.68 6.98 1.30
N PHE A 157 -7.26 6.01 0.49
CA PHE A 157 -6.07 5.20 0.72
C PHE A 157 -4.94 5.56 -0.26
N GLY A 158 -3.70 5.37 0.20
CA GLY A 158 -2.51 5.52 -0.64
C GLY A 158 -2.43 6.90 -1.29
N PHE A 159 -2.48 6.91 -2.63
CA PHE A 159 -2.42 8.14 -3.44
C PHE A 159 -3.76 8.51 -4.09
N SER A 160 -4.84 7.80 -3.75
CA SER A 160 -6.19 8.21 -4.13
C SER A 160 -6.66 9.34 -3.22
N SER A 161 -7.41 10.30 -3.79
CA SER A 161 -7.99 11.39 -3.00
C SER A 161 -8.91 10.87 -1.89
N ALA A 162 -9.07 11.59 -0.78
CA ALA A 162 -10.06 11.24 0.24
C ALA A 162 -11.44 11.80 -0.16
N PRO A 163 -12.54 11.07 0.12
CA PRO A 163 -13.89 11.63 0.01
C PRO A 163 -14.03 12.92 0.83
N THR A 164 -14.61 13.96 0.25
CA THR A 164 -14.77 15.28 0.89
C THR A 164 -16.16 15.53 1.46
N LYS A 165 -17.12 14.65 1.16
CA LYS A 165 -18.50 14.70 1.68
C LYS A 165 -18.76 13.49 2.56
N THR A 166 -19.61 13.67 3.58
CA THR A 166 -20.08 12.57 4.43
C THR A 166 -20.92 11.57 3.63
N GLY A 167 -21.07 10.35 4.18
CA GLY A 167 -21.89 9.30 3.56
C GLY A 167 -21.22 8.49 2.46
N PHE A 168 -19.92 8.71 2.20
CA PHE A 168 -19.15 7.90 1.25
C PHE A 168 -18.91 6.50 1.83
N ALA A 169 -19.79 5.56 1.49
CA ALA A 169 -19.84 4.22 2.06
C ALA A 169 -19.59 3.15 0.98
N VAL A 170 -19.83 1.88 1.32
CA VAL A 170 -19.57 0.72 0.44
C VAL A 170 -20.18 0.88 -0.95
N ALA A 171 -21.37 1.49 -1.06
CA ALA A 171 -22.02 1.73 -2.35
C ALA A 171 -21.17 2.65 -3.26
N GLN A 172 -20.66 3.76 -2.71
CA GLN A 172 -19.79 4.69 -3.45
C GLN A 172 -18.43 4.06 -3.76
N TYR A 173 -17.90 3.22 -2.85
CA TYR A 173 -16.68 2.45 -3.13
C TYR A 173 -16.86 1.48 -4.31
N ALA A 174 -18.07 0.97 -4.54
CA ALA A 174 -18.38 0.09 -5.67
C ALA A 174 -18.72 0.83 -6.97
N GLU A 175 -19.12 2.10 -6.86
CA GLU A 175 -19.38 3.00 -8.00
C GLU A 175 -18.07 3.49 -8.66
N VAL A 176 -17.02 3.67 -7.85
CA VAL A 176 -15.68 4.11 -8.25
C VAL A 176 -14.86 2.99 -8.87
#